data_AF-A0A4S4DTC4-F1
#
_entry.id   AF-A0A4S4DTC4-F1
#
_cell.length_a   1.000
_cell.length_b   1.000
_cell.length_c   1.000
_cell.angle_alpha   90.00
_cell.angle_beta   90.00
_cell.angle_gamma   90.00
#
_symmetry.space_group_name_H-M   'P 1'
#
loop_
_entity.id
_entity.type
_entity.pdbx_description
1 polymer ?
#
loop_
_entity_poly.entity_id
_entity_poly.type
_entity_poly.pdbx_seq_one_letter_code
_entity_poly.pdbx_strand_id
1 'polypeptide(L)'
;MVTGERQSAGIRSLYLRTLLRQEIGFFDTETNTGEIIGRMSGDTFFIQDAMGKMVGKFMQVVASFFGGLVIALIKGWLITLVLLCSIPPLVISTTIMIVILAKMTSHGQRAYSLARTVAEQAIGSIRTVESFSGERQAINTYKKSLIKAYRSGVQVGLALGLGLGVFLFPMYITYALATWYGAETIIHKGYTGGQVLNCITAMLTGSL
;
A
#
# COMPACT_ATOMS: atom_id res chain seq x y z
N MET A 1 -1.66 17.24 -11.45
CA MET A 1 -1.06 16.53 -12.60
C MET A 1 -0.11 17.42 -13.40
N VAL A 2 -0.57 18.51 -14.02
CA VAL A 2 0.28 19.40 -14.86
C VAL A 2 1.54 19.90 -14.13
N THR A 3 1.43 20.34 -12.87
CA THR A 3 2.59 20.80 -12.08
C THR A 3 3.58 19.67 -11.79
N GLY A 4 3.10 18.45 -11.52
CA GLY A 4 3.94 17.28 -11.25
C GLY A 4 4.73 16.84 -12.48
N GLU A 5 4.11 16.86 -13.66
CA GLU A 5 4.78 16.60 -14.94
C GLU A 5 5.87 17.63 -15.25
N ARG A 6 5.57 18.91 -15.06
CA ARG A 6 6.56 19.98 -15.29
C ARG A 6 7.77 19.85 -14.36
N GLN A 7 7.54 19.53 -13.08
CA GLN A 7 8.62 19.32 -12.12
C GLN A 7 9.42 18.04 -12.43
N SER A 8 8.75 16.94 -12.78
CA SER A 8 9.41 15.70 -13.20
C SER A 8 10.27 15.88 -14.45
N ALA A 9 9.77 16.61 -15.46
CA ALA A 9 10.55 16.95 -16.65
C ALA A 9 11.76 17.83 -16.31
N GLY A 10 11.59 18.80 -15.41
CA GLY A 10 12.68 19.63 -14.89
C GLY A 10 13.76 18.79 -14.21
N ILE A 11 13.37 17.90 -13.30
CA ILE A 11 14.29 16.98 -12.59
C ILE A 11 15.01 16.06 -13.57
N ARG A 12 14.31 15.46 -14.55
CA ARG A 12 14.93 14.63 -15.60
C ARG A 12 15.97 15.40 -16.40
N SER A 13 15.65 16.63 -16.80
CA SER A 13 16.58 17.47 -17.56
C SER A 13 17.82 17.84 -16.75
N LEU A 14 17.66 18.17 -15.47
CA LEU A 14 18.76 18.50 -14.56
C LEU A 14 19.63 17.28 -14.25
N TYR A 15 19.00 16.13 -14.03
CA TYR A 15 19.67 14.86 -13.78
C TYR A 15 20.53 14.46 -14.98
N LEU A 16 19.97 14.47 -16.19
CA LEU A 16 20.71 14.19 -17.42
C LEU A 16 21.86 15.18 -17.65
N ARG A 17 21.61 16.48 -17.44
CA ARG A 17 22.64 17.52 -17.59
C ARG A 17 23.80 17.34 -16.61
N THR A 18 23.52 16.87 -15.39
CA THR A 18 24.54 16.62 -14.37
C THR A 18 25.33 15.36 -14.68
N LEU A 19 24.65 14.29 -15.09
CA LEU A 19 25.27 13.04 -15.54
C LEU A 19 26.24 13.26 -16.71
N LEU A 20 25.84 14.05 -17.72
CA LEU A 20 26.70 14.34 -18.87
C LEU A 20 27.93 15.20 -18.53
N ARG A 21 27.98 15.80 -17.34
CA ARG A 21 29.13 16.59 -16.85
C ARG A 21 30.05 15.79 -15.92
N GLN A 22 29.65 14.57 -15.57
CA GLN A 22 30.39 13.71 -14.68
C GLN A 22 31.60 13.11 -15.40
N GLU A 23 32.68 12.88 -14.66
CA GLU A 23 33.89 12.26 -15.19
C GLU A 23 33.69 10.79 -15.58
N ILE A 24 34.48 10.30 -16.53
CA ILE A 24 34.37 8.93 -17.06
C ILE A 24 34.56 7.89 -15.93
N GLY A 25 35.41 8.18 -14.94
CA GLY A 25 35.64 7.31 -13.77
C GLY A 25 34.39 7.04 -12.94
N PHE A 26 33.39 7.93 -12.94
CA PHE A 26 32.11 7.69 -12.27
C PHE A 26 31.30 6.57 -12.93
N PHE A 27 31.33 6.50 -14.26
CA PHE A 27 30.64 5.46 -15.03
C PHE A 27 31.35 4.11 -14.96
N ASP A 28 32.66 4.10 -14.70
CA ASP A 28 33.44 2.88 -14.53
C ASP A 28 33.36 2.31 -13.09
N THR A 29 33.18 3.16 -12.08
CA THR A 29 33.30 2.76 -10.66
C THR A 29 31.95 2.60 -9.95
N GLU A 30 30.97 3.46 -10.24
CA GLU A 30 29.79 3.62 -9.37
C GLU A 30 28.45 3.29 -10.04
N THR A 31 28.34 3.22 -11.38
CA THR A 31 27.03 3.00 -12.01
C THR A 31 27.07 2.41 -13.42
N ASN A 32 26.25 1.38 -13.66
CA ASN A 32 26.01 0.84 -15.01
C ASN A 32 25.00 1.72 -15.77
N THR A 33 25.22 1.96 -17.07
CA THR A 33 24.34 2.75 -17.95
C THR A 33 22.86 2.32 -17.87
N GLY A 34 22.60 1.02 -17.70
CA GLY A 34 21.24 0.49 -17.53
C GLY A 34 20.56 0.91 -16.22
N GLU A 35 21.32 1.04 -15.13
CA GLU A 35 20.79 1.48 -13.84
C GLU A 35 20.43 2.97 -13.85
N ILE A 36 21.24 3.80 -14.53
CA ILE A 36 20.99 5.23 -14.70
C ILE A 36 19.66 5.47 -15.43
N ILE A 37 19.41 4.73 -16.51
CA ILE A 37 18.17 4.82 -17.29
C ILE A 37 16.97 4.34 -16.46
N GLY A 38 17.18 3.26 -15.68
CA GLY A 38 16.19 2.74 -14.73
C GLY A 38 15.76 3.76 -13.68
N ARG A 39 16.73 4.41 -13.02
CA ARG A 39 16.49 5.49 -12.04
C ARG A 39 15.82 6.70 -12.67
N MET A 40 16.29 7.14 -13.85
CA MET A 40 15.71 8.28 -14.56
C MET A 40 14.24 8.06 -14.97
N SER A 41 13.88 6.84 -15.37
CA SER A 41 12.51 6.51 -15.77
C SER A 41 11.63 6.23 -14.55
N GLY A 42 12.08 5.35 -13.66
CA GLY A 42 11.33 4.85 -12.50
C GLY A 42 11.20 5.86 -11.37
N ASP A 43 12.32 6.35 -10.83
CA ASP A 43 12.28 7.22 -9.64
C ASP A 43 11.58 8.55 -9.96
N THR A 44 11.83 9.10 -11.15
CA THR A 44 11.14 10.33 -11.56
C THR A 44 9.64 10.14 -11.80
N PHE A 45 9.21 8.93 -12.18
CA PHE A 45 7.78 8.60 -12.27
C PHE A 45 7.14 8.52 -10.88
N PHE A 46 7.81 7.91 -9.90
CA PHE A 46 7.35 7.92 -8.51
C PHE A 46 7.26 9.34 -7.94
N ILE A 47 8.25 10.20 -8.20
CA ILE A 47 8.22 11.61 -7.79
C ILE A 47 7.05 12.34 -8.43
N GLN A 48 6.80 12.11 -9.72
CA GLN A 48 5.67 12.69 -10.44
C GLN A 48 4.32 12.28 -9.85
N ASP A 49 4.12 10.99 -9.54
CA ASP A 49 2.87 10.50 -8.97
C ASP A 49 2.66 11.02 -7.54
N ALA A 50 3.74 11.05 -6.74
CA ALA A 50 3.73 11.60 -5.39
C ALA A 50 3.35 13.09 -5.38
N MET A 51 4.05 13.93 -6.16
CA MET A 51 3.79 15.37 -6.23
C MET A 51 2.48 15.72 -6.93
N GLY A 52 2.04 14.87 -7.87
CA GLY A 52 0.89 15.15 -8.72
C GLY A 52 -0.43 14.71 -8.10
N LYS A 53 -0.57 13.43 -7.79
CA LYS A 53 -1.86 12.79 -7.49
C LYS A 53 -2.03 12.54 -5.99
N MET A 54 -0.96 12.12 -5.31
CA MET A 54 -1.05 11.76 -3.89
C MET A 54 -1.27 12.97 -2.99
N VAL A 55 -0.57 14.10 -3.24
CA VAL A 55 -0.77 15.33 -2.46
C VAL A 55 -2.20 15.87 -2.59
N GLY A 56 -2.75 15.88 -3.82
CA GLY A 56 -4.12 16.34 -4.05
C GLY A 56 -5.15 15.45 -3.35
N LYS A 57 -4.98 14.13 -3.45
CA LYS A 57 -5.85 13.17 -2.76
C LYS A 57 -5.72 13.30 -1.24
N PHE A 58 -4.52 13.47 -0.72
CA PHE A 58 -4.29 13.67 0.71
C PHE A 58 -5.03 14.92 1.22
N MET A 59 -4.87 16.04 0.54
CA MET A 59 -5.56 17.29 0.90
C MET A 59 -7.08 17.14 0.82
N GLN A 60 -7.58 16.44 -0.20
CA GLN A 60 -9.02 16.15 -0.35
C GLN A 60 -9.54 15.31 0.82
N VAL A 61 -8.87 14.21 1.17
CA VAL A 61 -9.29 13.33 2.27
C VAL A 61 -9.24 14.06 3.60
N VAL A 62 -8.20 14.85 3.86
CA VAL A 62 -8.08 15.66 5.08
C VAL A 62 -9.21 16.70 5.16
N ALA A 63 -9.48 17.42 4.08
CA ALA A 63 -10.56 18.40 4.03
C ALA A 63 -11.94 17.76 4.20
N SER A 64 -12.21 16.64 3.52
CA SER A 64 -13.45 15.88 3.64
C SER A 64 -13.66 15.33 5.05
N PHE A 65 -12.60 14.87 5.72
CA PHE A 65 -12.67 14.37 7.08
C PHE A 65 -13.08 15.47 8.07
N PHE A 66 -12.40 16.61 8.05
CA PHE A 66 -12.76 17.74 8.91
C PHE A 66 -14.14 18.33 8.57
N GLY A 67 -14.45 18.46 7.27
CA GLY A 67 -15.76 18.94 6.82
C GLY A 67 -16.90 18.03 7.26
N GLY A 68 -16.75 16.72 7.09
CA GLY A 68 -17.73 15.72 7.53
C GLY A 68 -17.92 15.72 9.04
N LEU A 69 -16.83 15.82 9.80
CA LEU A 69 -16.87 15.87 11.27
C LEU A 69 -17.58 17.14 11.80
N VAL A 70 -17.33 18.30 11.18
CA VAL A 70 -18.00 19.56 11.54
C VAL A 70 -19.50 19.49 11.24
N ILE A 71 -19.88 19.00 10.05
CA ILE A 71 -21.30 18.87 9.66
C ILE A 71 -22.03 17.89 10.59
N ALA A 72 -21.40 16.76 10.92
CA ALA A 72 -21.96 15.76 11.81
C ALA A 72 -22.17 16.30 13.24
N LEU A 73 -21.19 17.02 13.79
CA LEU A 73 -21.30 17.64 15.12
C LEU A 73 -22.43 18.68 15.19
N ILE A 74 -22.64 19.47 14.14
CA ILE A 74 -23.70 20.49 14.10
C ILE A 74 -25.09 19.84 14.02
N LYS A 75 -25.26 18.78 13.22
CA LYS A 75 -26.56 18.14 13.00
C LYS A 75 -26.95 17.15 14.09
N GLY A 76 -25.99 16.47 14.71
CA GLY A 76 -26.26 15.44 15.70
C GLY A 76 -25.03 15.05 16.50
N TRP A 77 -24.73 15.82 17.55
CA TRP A 77 -23.58 15.58 18.42
C TRP A 77 -23.58 14.19 19.10
N LEU A 78 -24.75 13.67 19.49
CA LEU A 78 -24.89 12.36 20.14
C LEU A 78 -24.49 11.18 19.24
N ILE A 79 -24.99 11.17 17.99
CA ILE A 79 -24.68 10.09 17.02
C ILE A 79 -23.22 10.18 16.60
N THR A 80 -22.71 11.41 16.43
CA THR A 80 -21.32 11.66 16.05
C THR A 80 -20.34 11.16 17.12
N LEU A 81 -20.64 11.34 18.41
CA LEU A 81 -19.82 10.81 19.51
C LEU A 81 -19.71 9.28 19.50
N VAL A 82 -20.82 8.60 19.25
CA VAL A 82 -20.84 7.12 19.14
C VAL A 82 -19.97 6.65 17.98
N LEU A 83 -20.09 7.32 16.82
CA LEU A 83 -19.27 7.04 15.64
C LEU A 83 -17.79 7.39 15.82
N LEU A 84 -17.48 8.40 16.64
CA LEU A 84 -16.10 8.77 16.95
C LEU A 84 -15.45 7.72 17.87
N CYS A 85 -16.23 7.11 18.77
CA CYS A 85 -15.78 6.02 19.64
C CYS A 85 -15.43 4.72 18.88
N SER A 86 -16.00 4.50 17.69
CA SER A 86 -15.68 3.33 16.85
C SER A 86 -14.43 3.52 15.99
N ILE A 87 -13.88 4.74 15.88
CA ILE A 87 -12.66 5.02 15.08
C ILE A 87 -11.41 4.32 15.66
N PRO A 88 -11.09 4.40 16.97
CA PRO A 88 -9.88 3.78 17.49
C PRO A 88 -9.83 2.24 17.29
N PRO A 89 -10.90 1.47 17.56
CA PRO A 89 -10.93 0.04 17.25
C PRO A 89 -10.68 -0.28 15.76
N LEU A 90 -11.24 0.51 14.85
CA LEU A 90 -11.01 0.36 13.40
C LEU A 90 -9.55 0.58 13.04
N VAL A 91 -8.94 1.64 13.56
CA VAL A 91 -7.53 1.98 13.32
C VAL A 91 -6.60 0.90 13.88
N ILE A 92 -6.88 0.39 15.09
CA ILE A 92 -6.08 -0.66 15.72
C ILE A 92 -6.15 -1.95 14.89
N SER A 93 -7.35 -2.39 14.49
CA SER A 93 -7.54 -3.58 13.67
C SER A 93 -6.77 -3.49 12.34
N THR A 94 -6.91 -2.35 11.66
CA THR A 94 -6.26 -2.09 10.37
C THR A 94 -4.73 -2.04 10.51
N THR A 95 -4.23 -1.42 11.57
CA THR A 95 -2.78 -1.31 11.81
C THR A 95 -2.16 -2.68 12.10
N ILE A 96 -2.82 -3.50 12.93
CA ILE A 96 -2.37 -4.87 13.22
C ILE A 96 -2.32 -5.69 11.92
N MET A 97 -3.36 -5.60 11.09
CA MET A 97 -3.40 -6.28 9.79
C MET A 97 -2.24 -5.83 8.88
N ILE A 98 -2.02 -4.52 8.72
CA ILE A 98 -0.95 -3.98 7.87
C ILE A 98 0.42 -4.49 8.34
N VAL A 99 0.68 -4.48 9.65
CA VAL A 99 1.96 -4.94 10.21
C VAL A 99 2.17 -6.43 9.99
N ILE A 100 1.15 -7.26 10.24
CA ILE A 100 1.23 -8.71 10.02
C ILE A 100 1.45 -9.01 8.54
N LEU A 101 0.68 -8.36 7.66
CA LEU A 101 0.78 -8.55 6.22
C LEU A 101 2.17 -8.13 5.71
N ALA A 102 2.66 -6.96 6.10
CA ALA A 102 3.98 -6.49 5.71
C ALA A 102 5.09 -7.48 6.14
N LYS A 103 5.01 -8.01 7.37
CA LYS A 103 5.95 -9.04 7.85
C LYS A 103 5.86 -10.32 7.03
N MET A 104 4.65 -10.83 6.76
CA MET A 104 4.44 -12.05 5.97
C MET A 104 4.92 -11.90 4.52
N THR A 105 4.61 -10.78 3.88
CA THR A 105 5.08 -10.46 2.52
C THR A 105 6.60 -10.35 2.47
N SER A 106 7.24 -9.72 3.47
CA SER A 106 8.70 -9.64 3.54
C SER A 106 9.34 -11.03 3.68
N HIS A 107 8.73 -11.93 4.44
CA HIS A 107 9.20 -13.30 4.59
C HIS A 107 9.07 -14.09 3.29
N GLY A 108 7.93 -13.94 2.60
CA GLY A 108 7.72 -14.53 1.27
C GLY A 108 8.76 -14.04 0.26
N GLN A 109 9.01 -12.73 0.22
CA GLN A 109 10.04 -12.14 -0.66
C GLN A 109 11.44 -12.68 -0.38
N ARG A 110 11.81 -12.88 0.90
CA ARG A 110 13.09 -13.51 1.25
C ARG A 110 13.19 -14.96 0.75
N ALA A 111 12.14 -15.76 0.92
CA ALA A 111 12.12 -17.14 0.41
C ALA A 111 12.21 -17.19 -1.12
N TYR A 112 11.54 -16.27 -1.81
CA TYR A 112 11.64 -16.12 -3.27
C TYR A 112 13.04 -15.67 -3.72
N SER A 113 13.66 -14.73 -3.00
CA SER A 113 15.01 -14.25 -3.29
C SER A 113 16.06 -15.37 -3.24
N LEU A 114 15.91 -16.30 -2.29
CA LEU A 114 16.81 -17.47 -2.20
C LEU A 114 16.66 -18.39 -3.43
N ALA A 115 15.43 -18.69 -3.84
CA ALA A 115 15.19 -19.49 -5.04
C ALA A 115 15.74 -18.80 -6.31
N ARG A 116 15.57 -17.47 -6.39
CA ARG A 116 16.12 -16.64 -7.47
C ARG A 116 17.64 -16.69 -7.50
N THR A 117 18.31 -16.58 -6.36
CA THR A 117 19.78 -16.64 -6.26
C THR A 117 20.31 -17.98 -6.77
N VAL A 118 19.65 -19.10 -6.40
CA VAL A 118 20.02 -20.45 -6.88
C VAL A 118 19.89 -20.55 -8.41
N ALA A 119 18.81 -20.00 -8.98
CA ALA A 119 18.62 -19.98 -10.42
C ALA A 119 19.67 -19.10 -11.12
N GLU A 120 19.94 -17.91 -10.59
CA GLU A 120 20.95 -16.98 -11.12
C GLU A 120 22.36 -17.61 -11.10
N GLN A 121 22.72 -18.33 -10.04
CA GLN A 121 24.00 -19.06 -9.97
C GLN A 121 24.08 -20.19 -11.01
N ALA A 122 23.02 -20.99 -11.15
CA ALA A 122 22.99 -22.09 -12.12
C ALA A 122 23.08 -21.59 -13.57
N ILE A 123 22.37 -20.50 -13.89
CA ILE A 123 22.36 -19.90 -15.23
C ILE A 123 23.66 -19.14 -15.50
N GLY A 124 24.15 -18.34 -14.54
CA GLY A 124 25.39 -17.58 -14.67
C GLY A 124 26.62 -18.46 -14.87
N SER A 125 26.59 -19.69 -14.35
CA SER A 125 27.67 -20.67 -14.46
C SER A 125 27.29 -21.89 -15.31
N ILE A 126 26.45 -21.69 -16.34
CA ILE A 126 25.87 -22.78 -17.14
C ILE A 126 26.91 -23.73 -17.76
N ARG A 127 28.04 -23.20 -18.28
CA ARG A 127 29.12 -24.02 -18.86
C ARG A 127 29.73 -24.97 -17.84
N THR A 128 29.87 -24.53 -16.59
CA THR A 128 30.36 -25.36 -15.48
C THR A 128 29.34 -26.42 -15.10
N VAL A 129 28.05 -26.07 -15.02
CA VAL A 129 26.98 -27.04 -14.71
C VAL A 129 26.91 -28.14 -15.78
N GLU A 130 27.03 -27.76 -17.05
CA GLU A 130 27.07 -28.70 -18.18
C GLU A 130 28.31 -29.58 -18.13
N SER A 131 29.50 -29.00 -17.90
CA SER A 131 30.77 -29.75 -17.85
C SER A 131 30.81 -30.82 -16.76
N PHE A 132 30.11 -30.61 -15.64
CA PHE A 132 29.99 -31.58 -14.54
C PHE A 132 28.70 -32.42 -14.61
N SER A 133 27.89 -32.31 -15.68
CA SER A 133 26.58 -32.97 -15.80
C SER A 133 25.65 -32.73 -14.60
N GLY A 134 25.75 -31.54 -13.98
CA GLY A 134 25.12 -31.18 -12.71
C GLY A 134 23.66 -30.70 -12.82
N GLU A 135 23.07 -30.74 -14.02
CA GLU A 135 21.74 -30.18 -14.31
C GLU A 135 20.65 -30.72 -13.39
N ARG A 136 20.61 -32.05 -13.17
CA ARG A 136 19.63 -32.68 -12.27
C ARG A 136 19.76 -32.18 -10.82
N GLN A 137 20.98 -31.94 -10.35
CA GLN A 137 21.23 -31.42 -9.01
C GLN A 137 20.80 -29.96 -8.88
N ALA A 138 21.07 -29.13 -9.89
CA ALA A 138 20.64 -27.75 -9.96
C ALA A 138 19.10 -27.64 -9.94
N ILE A 139 18.41 -28.44 -10.77
CA ILE A 139 16.94 -28.51 -10.83
C ILE A 139 16.35 -28.94 -9.48
N ASN A 140 16.93 -29.97 -8.84
CA ASN A 140 16.42 -30.45 -7.56
C ASN A 140 16.59 -29.40 -6.43
N THR A 141 17.71 -28.68 -6.44
CA THR A 141 18.00 -27.59 -5.48
C THR A 141 17.05 -26.41 -5.67
N TYR A 142 16.78 -26.04 -6.93
CA TYR A 142 15.80 -25.02 -7.27
C TYR A 142 14.38 -25.44 -6.82
N LYS A 143 13.96 -26.67 -7.13
CA LYS A 143 12.65 -27.21 -6.72
C LYS A 143 12.46 -27.18 -5.21
N LYS A 144 13.48 -27.56 -4.43
CA LYS A 144 13.44 -27.53 -2.96
C LYS A 144 13.28 -26.11 -2.42
N SER A 145 13.93 -25.13 -3.04
CA SER A 145 13.81 -23.71 -2.68
C SER A 145 12.44 -23.15 -3.08
N LEU A 146 11.92 -23.56 -4.22
CA LEU A 146 10.61 -23.14 -4.74
C LEU A 146 9.45 -23.63 -3.86
N ILE A 147 9.52 -24.86 -3.32
CA ILE A 147 8.50 -25.38 -2.40
C ILE A 147 8.39 -24.52 -1.13
N LYS A 148 9.52 -24.02 -0.62
CA LYS A 148 9.52 -23.10 0.54
C LYS A 148 8.86 -21.77 0.19
N ALA A 149 9.19 -21.19 -0.97
CA ALA A 149 8.57 -19.97 -1.46
C ALA A 149 7.05 -20.15 -1.67
N TYR A 150 6.63 -21.28 -2.25
CA TYR A 150 5.23 -21.61 -2.46
C TYR A 150 4.45 -21.68 -1.14
N ARG A 151 4.96 -22.39 -0.13
CA ARG A 151 4.31 -22.46 1.20
C ARG A 151 4.17 -21.08 1.84
N SER A 152 5.20 -20.24 1.75
CA SER A 152 5.12 -18.86 2.23
C SER A 152 4.10 -18.04 1.46
N GLY A 153 3.99 -18.23 0.14
CA GLY A 153 2.98 -17.58 -0.69
C GLY A 153 1.55 -17.96 -0.29
N VAL A 154 1.30 -19.24 -0.02
CA VAL A 154 -0.01 -19.72 0.47
C VAL A 154 -0.36 -19.09 1.82
N GLN A 155 0.61 -18.98 2.74
CA GLN A 155 0.40 -18.32 4.03
C GLN A 155 0.10 -16.82 3.89
N VAL A 156 0.77 -16.13 2.97
CA VAL A 156 0.47 -14.73 2.64
C VAL A 156 -0.95 -14.59 2.07
N GLY A 157 -1.36 -15.49 1.17
CA GLY A 157 -2.70 -15.51 0.61
C GLY A 157 -3.79 -15.70 1.67
N LEU A 158 -3.58 -16.63 2.60
CA LEU A 158 -4.48 -16.84 3.75
C LEU A 158 -4.50 -15.62 4.68
N ALA A 159 -3.34 -15.02 4.97
CA ALA A 159 -3.25 -13.82 5.80
C ALA A 159 -3.95 -12.62 5.15
N LEU A 160 -3.88 -12.48 3.82
CA LEU A 160 -4.61 -11.47 3.06
C LEU A 160 -6.12 -11.67 3.17
N GLY A 161 -6.60 -12.90 2.95
CA GLY A 161 -8.03 -13.22 3.04
C GLY A 161 -8.59 -12.99 4.45
N LEU A 162 -7.91 -13.50 5.47
CA LEU A 162 -8.29 -13.26 6.87
C LEU A 162 -8.18 -11.79 7.24
N GLY A 163 -7.15 -11.09 6.78
CA GLY A 163 -6.97 -9.67 7.01
C GLY A 163 -8.12 -8.84 6.43
N LEU A 164 -8.53 -9.11 5.19
CA LEU A 164 -9.69 -8.43 4.58
C LEU A 164 -10.97 -8.65 5.39
N GLY A 165 -11.18 -9.86 5.93
CA GLY A 165 -12.30 -10.15 6.83
C GLY A 165 -12.23 -9.34 8.13
N VAL A 166 -11.07 -9.30 8.77
CA VAL A 166 -10.80 -8.53 10.01
C VAL A 166 -10.91 -7.02 9.79
N PHE A 167 -10.67 -6.53 8.56
CA PHE A 167 -10.87 -5.14 8.18
C PHE A 167 -12.35 -4.80 7.94
N LEU A 168 -13.08 -5.63 7.19
CA LEU A 168 -14.48 -5.38 6.86
C LEU A 168 -15.42 -5.58 8.06
N PHE A 169 -15.09 -6.49 8.97
CA PHE A 169 -15.98 -6.84 10.09
C PHE A 169 -16.28 -5.67 11.04
N PRO A 170 -15.30 -4.93 11.59
CA PRO A 170 -15.57 -3.77 12.44
C PRO A 170 -16.25 -2.62 11.69
N MET A 171 -16.02 -2.52 10.37
CA MET A 171 -16.69 -1.52 9.51
C MET A 171 -18.21 -1.81 9.46
N TYR A 172 -18.60 -3.06 9.23
CA TYR A 172 -20.02 -3.45 9.26
C TYR A 172 -20.65 -3.31 10.65
N ILE A 173 -19.92 -3.64 11.73
CA ILE A 173 -20.40 -3.43 13.11
C ILE A 173 -20.67 -1.94 13.37
N THR A 174 -19.77 -1.07 12.91
CA THR A 174 -19.93 0.38 13.07
C THR A 174 -21.19 0.87 12.35
N TYR A 175 -21.46 0.38 11.14
CA TYR A 175 -22.70 0.71 10.43
C TYR A 175 -23.95 0.20 11.16
N ALA A 176 -23.94 -1.05 11.62
CA ALA A 176 -25.05 -1.62 12.36
C ALA A 176 -25.36 -0.80 13.63
N LEU A 177 -24.32 -0.47 14.41
CA LEU A 177 -24.44 0.38 15.60
C LEU A 177 -24.96 1.78 15.27
N ALA A 178 -24.45 2.39 14.20
CA ALA A 178 -24.89 3.72 13.75
C ALA A 178 -26.37 3.73 13.36
N THR A 179 -26.83 2.70 12.65
CA THR A 179 -28.24 2.57 12.26
C THR A 179 -29.15 2.28 13.44
N TRP A 180 -28.73 1.41 14.36
CA TRP A 180 -29.52 1.07 15.55
C TRP A 180 -29.64 2.26 16.51
N TYR A 181 -28.51 2.90 16.83
CA TYR A 181 -28.51 4.09 17.69
C TYR A 181 -29.20 5.28 17.02
N GLY A 182 -29.09 5.39 15.70
CA GLY A 182 -29.83 6.37 14.89
C GLY A 182 -31.34 6.18 14.99
N ALA A 183 -31.83 4.94 14.91
CA ALA A 183 -33.25 4.62 15.08
C ALA A 183 -33.76 4.96 16.48
N GLU A 184 -33.02 4.59 17.53
CA GLU A 184 -33.36 4.89 18.93
C GLU A 184 -33.47 6.40 19.18
N THR A 185 -32.56 7.16 18.57
CA THR A 185 -32.49 8.62 18.70
C THR A 185 -33.67 9.33 18.03
N ILE A 186 -34.23 8.75 16.96
CA ILE A 186 -35.46 9.26 16.31
C ILE A 186 -36.66 9.08 17.24
N ILE A 187 -36.77 7.92 17.90
CA ILE A 187 -37.91 7.57 18.76
C ILE A 187 -37.89 8.37 20.07
N HIS A 188 -36.74 8.47 20.73
CA HIS A 188 -36.65 9.02 22.09
C HIS A 188 -36.27 10.49 22.17
N LYS A 189 -35.61 11.05 21.15
CA LYS A 189 -35.04 12.42 21.18
C LYS A 189 -35.57 13.34 20.08
N GLY A 190 -36.55 12.89 19.30
CA GLY A 190 -37.22 13.73 18.30
C GLY A 190 -36.34 14.14 17.12
N TYR A 191 -35.26 13.39 16.84
CA TYR A 191 -34.44 13.64 15.65
C TYR A 191 -35.21 13.29 14.37
N THR A 192 -35.07 14.11 13.33
CA THR A 192 -35.65 13.78 12.03
C THR A 192 -34.77 12.75 11.31
N GLY A 193 -35.36 11.77 10.64
CA GLY A 193 -34.61 10.74 9.90
C GLY A 193 -33.59 11.31 8.91
N GLY A 194 -33.87 12.48 8.31
CA GLY A 194 -32.94 13.19 7.45
C GLY A 194 -31.68 13.72 8.17
N GLN A 195 -31.76 14.08 9.45
CA GLN A 195 -30.59 14.50 10.24
C GLN A 195 -29.67 13.31 10.54
N VAL A 196 -30.25 12.15 10.85
CA VAL A 196 -29.51 10.90 11.09
C VAL A 196 -28.82 10.44 9.81
N LEU A 197 -29.56 10.41 8.70
CA LEU A 197 -29.00 10.01 7.40
C LEU A 197 -27.89 10.98 6.95
N ASN A 198 -28.06 12.28 7.15
CA ASN A 198 -27.02 13.28 6.87
C ASN A 198 -25.77 13.07 7.73
N CYS A 199 -25.90 12.73 9.02
CA CYS A 199 -24.73 12.45 9.86
C CYS A 199 -23.98 11.19 9.40
N ILE A 200 -24.72 10.12 9.10
CA ILE A 200 -24.13 8.85 8.64
C ILE A 200 -23.44 9.04 7.27
N THR A 201 -24.10 9.71 6.33
CA THR A 201 -23.54 10.00 5.00
C THR A 201 -22.37 10.97 5.07
N ALA A 202 -22.42 12.02 5.89
CA ALA A 202 -21.30 12.95 6.07
C ALA A 202 -20.05 12.27 6.63
N MET A 203 -20.21 11.34 7.59
CA MET A 203 -19.07 10.56 8.10
C MET A 203 -18.57 9.50 7.11
N LEU A 204 -19.46 8.91 6.32
CA LEU A 204 -19.11 8.02 5.19
C LEU A 204 -18.28 8.75 4.14
N THR A 205 -18.76 9.89 3.66
CA THR A 205 -18.07 10.71 2.66
C THR A 205 -16.79 11.33 3.22
N GLY A 206 -16.76 11.62 4.53
CA GLY A 206 -15.55 12.09 5.22
C GLY A 206 -14.48 11.01 5.44
N SER A 207 -14.83 9.72 5.32
CA SER A 207 -13.92 8.59 5.50
C SER A 207 -13.35 8.03 4.19
N LEU A 208 -13.87 8.45 3.03
CA LEU A 208 -13.45 8.00 1.68
C LEU A 208 -12.44 8.97 1.05
#